data_AF-A0A1Q4R6P2-F1
#
_entry.id   AF-A0A1Q4R6P2-F1
#
_cell.length_a   1.000
_cell.length_b   1.000
_cell.length_c   1.000
_cell.angle_alpha   90.00
_cell.angle_beta   90.00
_cell.angle_gamma   90.00
#
_symmetry.space_group_name_H-M   'P 1'
#
loop_
_entity.id
_entity.type
_entity.pdbx_description
1 polymer ?
#
loop_
_entity_poly.entity_id
_entity_poly.type
_entity_poly.pdbx_seq_one_letter_code
_entity_poly.pdbx_strand_id
1 'polypeptide(L)'
;MIGILDIFLILMIWFLLTADLSAANILIGVIIAILMPGKRFNAAQIKDWLHVLWEIVIAIPQAYIEAIEMIFFPHRFETVAMQQVKPNRTPGLIFLDIFLITFTPKTIVLHYHEDGWYEVHLVQRRKPE
;
A
#
# COMPACT_ATOMS: atom_id res chain seq x y z
N MET A 1 15.32 22.25 6.25
CA MET A 1 16.29 21.59 5.35
C MET A 1 15.55 20.55 4.54
N ILE A 2 15.27 20.83 3.26
CA ILE A 2 14.59 19.90 2.35
C ILE A 2 15.39 18.59 2.31
N GLY A 3 14.73 17.45 2.49
CA GLY A 3 15.40 16.16 2.38
C GLY A 3 15.75 15.91 0.92
N ILE A 4 17.01 15.59 0.62
CA ILE A 4 17.47 15.29 -0.75
C ILE A 4 16.59 14.20 -1.39
N LEU A 5 16.12 13.25 -0.58
CA LEU A 5 15.26 12.15 -1.00
C LEU A 5 13.85 12.60 -1.39
N ASP A 6 13.29 13.62 -0.72
CA ASP A 6 11.97 14.17 -1.06
C ASP A 6 12.01 14.79 -2.48
N ILE A 7 13.05 15.57 -2.77
CA ILE A 7 13.28 16.18 -4.09
C ILE A 7 13.44 15.08 -5.14
N PHE A 8 14.25 14.06 -4.85
CA PHE A 8 14.46 12.94 -5.77
C PHE A 8 13.15 12.22 -6.10
N LEU A 9 12.32 11.91 -5.10
CA LEU A 9 11.03 11.26 -5.30
C LEU A 9 10.08 12.12 -6.14
N ILE A 10 9.95 13.41 -5.82
CA ILE A 10 9.09 14.33 -6.57
C ILE A 10 9.54 14.43 -8.03
N LEU A 11 10.84 14.57 -8.27
CA LEU A 11 11.40 14.62 -9.62
C LEU A 11 11.19 13.30 -10.37
N MET A 12 11.38 12.16 -9.71
CA MET A 12 11.15 10.85 -10.31
C MET A 12 9.69 10.69 -10.75
N ILE A 13 8.73 11.08 -9.89
CA ILE A 13 7.30 11.08 -10.22
C ILE A 13 7.02 12.07 -11.36
N TRP A 14 7.60 13.26 -11.32
CA TRP A 14 7.45 14.28 -12.37
C TRP A 14 7.90 13.74 -13.74
N PHE A 15 9.10 13.17 -13.82
CA PHE A 15 9.61 12.60 -15.08
C PHE A 15 8.86 11.36 -15.53
N LEU A 16 8.34 10.55 -14.60
CA LEU A 16 7.46 9.44 -14.93
C LEU A 16 6.14 9.94 -15.54
N LEU A 17 5.61 11.05 -15.04
CA LEU A 17 4.37 11.66 -15.52
C LEU A 17 4.54 12.32 -16.89
N THR A 18 5.65 13.05 -17.10
CA THR A 18 5.89 13.78 -18.36
C THR A 18 6.53 12.92 -19.44
N ALA A 19 7.21 11.82 -19.06
CA ALA A 19 8.00 10.97 -19.95
C ALA A 19 9.00 11.75 -20.84
N ASP A 20 9.45 12.93 -20.38
CA ASP A 20 10.31 13.85 -21.11
C ASP A 20 11.48 14.31 -20.22
N LEU A 21 12.70 14.21 -20.75
CA LEU A 21 13.95 14.60 -20.10
C LEU A 21 14.58 15.85 -20.75
N SER A 22 13.80 16.66 -21.46
CA SER A 22 14.25 17.94 -21.98
C SER A 22 14.72 18.89 -20.87
N ALA A 23 15.69 19.75 -21.19
CA ALA A 23 16.26 20.69 -20.22
C ALA A 23 15.20 21.64 -19.61
N ALA A 24 14.20 22.03 -20.41
CA ALA A 24 13.09 22.85 -19.95
C ALA A 24 12.22 22.09 -18.93
N ASN A 25 11.89 20.82 -19.22
CA ASN A 25 11.06 20.02 -18.31
C ASN A 25 11.78 19.70 -16.99
N ILE A 26 13.08 19.45 -17.04
CA ILE A 26 13.93 19.28 -15.85
C ILE A 26 13.89 20.54 -14.97
N LEU A 27 14.05 21.72 -15.57
CA LEU A 27 14.03 22.98 -14.83
C LEU A 27 12.69 23.18 -14.11
N ILE A 28 11.57 22.93 -14.80
CA ILE A 28 10.23 23.03 -14.23
C ILE A 28 10.06 22.05 -13.05
N GLY A 29 10.46 20.79 -13.24
CA GLY A 29 10.41 19.78 -12.19
C GLY A 29 11.19 20.17 -10.94
N VAL A 30 12.39 20.75 -11.11
CA VAL A 30 13.22 21.20 -9.98
C VAL A 30 12.57 22.36 -9.23
N ILE A 31 12.01 23.34 -9.96
CA ILE A 31 11.29 24.47 -9.35
C ILE A 31 10.10 23.96 -8.53
N ILE A 32 9.31 23.04 -9.09
CA ILE A 32 8.16 22.43 -8.40
C ILE A 32 8.62 21.68 -7.14
N ALA A 33 9.68 20.86 -7.25
CA ALA A 33 10.18 20.07 -6.13
C ALA A 33 10.66 20.94 -4.96
N ILE A 34 11.23 22.12 -5.23
CA ILE A 34 11.67 23.07 -4.20
C ILE A 34 10.49 23.85 -3.61
N LEU A 35 9.52 24.24 -4.44
CA LEU A 35 8.39 25.09 -4.05
C LEU A 35 7.26 24.32 -3.34
N MET A 36 7.20 22.99 -3.52
CA MET A 36 6.17 22.14 -2.93
C MET A 36 6.26 22.13 -1.39
N PRO A 37 5.20 22.58 -0.68
CA PRO A 37 5.15 22.52 0.77
C PRO A 37 4.79 21.09 1.23
N GLY A 38 5.55 20.51 2.16
CA GLY A 38 5.29 19.15 2.64
C GLY A 38 6.06 18.73 3.88
N LYS A 39 5.49 17.77 4.63
CA LYS A 39 6.21 17.03 5.68
C LYS A 39 7.23 16.11 5.00
N ARG A 40 8.45 16.10 5.55
CA ARG A 40 9.60 15.40 4.95
C ARG A 40 9.57 13.91 5.29
N PHE A 41 10.01 13.07 4.36
CA PHE A 41 10.07 11.63 4.59
C PHE A 41 11.25 11.30 5.54
N ASN A 42 10.97 10.52 6.59
CA ASN A 42 12.02 9.97 7.44
C ASN A 42 12.60 8.69 6.79
N ALA A 43 13.93 8.56 6.77
CA ALA A 43 14.63 7.38 6.24
C ALA A 43 14.10 6.05 6.82
N ALA A 44 13.77 6.01 8.10
CA ALA A 44 13.18 4.83 8.74
C ALA A 44 11.80 4.49 8.16
N GLN A 45 10.97 5.51 7.90
CA GLN A 45 9.65 5.32 7.30
C GLN A 45 9.76 4.82 5.86
N ILE A 46 10.73 5.29 5.07
CA ILE A 46 10.90 4.87 3.67
C ILE A 46 11.18 3.38 3.55
N LYS A 47 12.01 2.83 4.45
CA LYS A 47 12.30 1.39 4.47
C LYS A 47 11.01 0.58 4.72
N ASP A 48 10.20 1.01 5.67
CA ASP A 48 8.94 0.35 5.97
C ASP A 48 7.94 0.46 4.81
N TRP A 49 7.86 1.62 4.17
CA TRP A 49 7.03 1.83 2.98
C TRP A 49 7.49 0.96 1.80
N LEU A 50 8.80 0.88 1.53
CA LEU A 50 9.35 0.05 0.47
C LEU A 50 9.10 -1.44 0.72
N HIS A 51 9.19 -1.89 1.98
CA HIS A 51 8.88 -3.26 2.36
C HIS A 51 7.42 -3.61 2.05
N VAL A 52 6.46 -2.75 2.41
CA VAL A 52 5.05 -3.02 2.14
C VAL A 52 4.72 -2.86 0.65
N LEU A 53 5.35 -1.94 -0.08
CA LEU A 53 5.25 -1.87 -1.54
C LEU A 53 5.71 -3.18 -2.21
N TRP A 54 6.76 -3.81 -1.68
CA TRP A 54 7.18 -5.13 -2.13
C TRP A 54 6.14 -6.22 -1.82
N GLU A 55 5.54 -6.19 -0.63
CA GLU A 55 4.43 -7.10 -0.31
C GLU A 55 3.25 -6.91 -1.29
N ILE A 56 2.93 -5.69 -1.72
CA ILE A 56 1.89 -5.43 -2.75
C ILE A 56 2.26 -6.06 -4.09
N VAL A 57 3.51 -5.94 -4.53
CA VAL A 57 3.98 -6.56 -5.79
C VAL A 57 3.77 -8.07 -5.76
N ILE A 58 3.90 -8.72 -4.60
CA ILE A 58 3.60 -10.15 -4.41
C ILE A 58 2.09 -10.41 -4.30
N ALA A 59 1.34 -9.52 -3.65
CA ALA A 59 -0.10 -9.64 -3.48
C ALA A 59 -0.86 -9.58 -4.82
N ILE A 60 -0.37 -8.83 -5.80
CA ILE A 60 -0.99 -8.74 -7.14
C ILE A 60 -1.11 -10.11 -7.83
N PRO A 61 -0.02 -10.86 -8.10
CA PRO A 61 -0.14 -12.18 -8.72
C PRO A 61 -0.91 -13.17 -7.85
N GLN A 62 -0.75 -13.09 -6.52
CA GLN A 62 -1.53 -13.91 -5.58
C GLN A 62 -3.04 -13.66 -5.76
N ALA A 63 -3.47 -12.40 -5.83
CA ALA A 63 -4.88 -12.04 -5.99
C ALA A 63 -5.49 -12.64 -7.27
N TYR A 64 -4.73 -12.66 -8.37
CA TYR A 64 -5.16 -13.32 -9.61
C TYR A 64 -5.31 -14.83 -9.46
N ILE A 65 -4.34 -15.50 -8.82
CA ILE A 65 -4.42 -16.94 -8.56
C ILE A 65 -5.65 -17.25 -7.71
N GLU A 66 -5.86 -16.50 -6.62
CA GLU A 66 -7.00 -16.67 -5.74
C GLU A 66 -8.33 -16.38 -6.44
N ALA A 67 -8.39 -15.38 -7.31
CA ALA A 67 -9.60 -15.08 -8.08
C ALA A 67 -9.95 -16.24 -9.02
N ILE A 68 -8.96 -16.80 -9.71
CA ILE A 68 -9.12 -17.99 -10.55
C ILE A 68 -9.60 -19.17 -9.70
N GLU A 69 -8.98 -19.41 -8.54
CA GLU A 69 -9.41 -20.46 -7.61
C GLU A 69 -10.87 -20.29 -7.19
N MET A 70 -11.33 -19.06 -6.91
CA MET A 70 -12.71 -18.79 -6.51
C MET A 70 -13.73 -19.05 -7.64
N ILE A 71 -13.33 -18.84 -8.89
CA ILE A 71 -14.17 -19.16 -10.06
C ILE A 71 -14.38 -20.69 -10.16
N PHE A 72 -13.32 -21.48 -9.96
CA PHE A 72 -13.39 -22.94 -10.11
C PHE A 72 -13.84 -23.68 -8.85
N PHE A 73 -13.54 -23.14 -7.67
CA PHE A 73 -13.86 -23.74 -6.37
C PHE A 73 -14.67 -22.74 -5.55
N PRO A 74 -16.00 -22.91 -5.44
CA PRO A 74 -16.85 -21.98 -4.71
C PRO A 74 -16.42 -21.86 -3.25
N HIS A 75 -16.13 -20.64 -2.81
CA HIS A 75 -15.91 -20.31 -1.41
C HIS A 75 -17.21 -19.75 -0.84
N ARG A 76 -17.94 -20.57 -0.06
CA ARG A 76 -19.34 -20.31 0.35
C ARG A 76 -19.49 -19.92 1.81
N PHE A 77 -18.42 -19.93 2.57
CA PHE A 77 -18.45 -19.63 3.99
C PHE A 77 -17.84 -18.26 4.21
N GLU A 78 -18.49 -17.46 5.03
CA GLU A 78 -18.05 -16.13 5.40
C GLU A 78 -17.85 -16.10 6.91
N THR A 79 -16.77 -15.47 7.35
CA THR A 79 -16.48 -15.26 8.77
C THR A 79 -15.82 -13.92 8.97
N VAL A 80 -15.89 -13.41 10.20
CA VAL A 80 -15.20 -12.20 10.61
C VAL A 80 -14.19 -12.59 11.68
N ALA A 81 -12.93 -12.18 11.49
CA ALA A 81 -11.85 -12.42 12.42
C ALA A 81 -11.17 -11.10 12.81
N MET A 82 -10.78 -11.02 14.09
CA MET A 82 -9.96 -9.94 14.59
C MET A 82 -8.49 -10.25 14.31
N GLN A 83 -7.81 -9.37 13.58
CA GLN A 83 -6.37 -9.47 13.30
C GLN A 83 -5.63 -8.33 13.97
N GLN A 84 -4.59 -8.64 14.74
CA GLN A 84 -3.83 -7.62 15.45
C GLN A 84 -2.93 -6.83 14.48
N VAL A 85 -2.90 -5.51 14.64
CA VAL A 85 -2.04 -4.62 13.86
C VAL A 85 -0.59 -4.82 14.28
N LYS A 86 0.34 -4.83 13.30
CA LYS A 86 1.78 -4.90 13.58
C LYS A 86 2.19 -3.71 14.48
N PRO A 87 3.05 -3.91 15.50
CA PRO A 87 3.44 -2.83 16.40
C PRO A 87 4.19 -1.71 15.66
N ASN A 88 4.11 -0.48 16.18
CA ASN A 88 4.81 0.71 15.67
C ASN A 88 4.47 1.13 14.22
N ARG A 89 3.24 0.86 13.76
CA ARG A 89 2.78 1.29 12.44
C ARG A 89 2.38 2.77 12.45
N THR A 90 2.92 3.55 11.52
CA THR A 90 2.45 4.92 11.25
C THR A 90 1.09 4.88 10.53
N PRO A 91 0.25 5.93 10.61
CA PRO A 91 -1.06 5.94 9.94
C PRO A 91 -1.02 5.58 8.45
N GLY A 92 0.03 6.02 7.73
CA GLY A 92 0.20 5.67 6.32
C GLY A 92 0.54 4.20 6.07
N LEU A 93 1.25 3.55 7.00
CA LEU A 93 1.52 2.11 6.91
C LEU A 93 0.30 1.28 7.31
N ILE A 94 -0.54 1.76 8.24
CA ILE A 94 -1.85 1.16 8.56
C ILE A 94 -2.74 1.15 7.32
N PHE A 95 -2.81 2.28 6.62
CA PHE A 95 -3.53 2.37 5.34
C PHE A 95 -3.03 1.34 4.32
N LEU A 96 -1.72 1.16 4.23
CA LEU A 96 -1.13 0.23 3.28
C LEU A 96 -1.33 -1.25 3.68
N ASP A 97 -1.30 -1.55 4.97
CA ASP A 97 -1.67 -2.87 5.51
C ASP A 97 -3.14 -3.19 5.17
N ILE A 98 -4.06 -2.24 5.38
CA ILE A 98 -5.47 -2.39 4.99
C ILE A 98 -5.57 -2.70 3.51
N PHE A 99 -4.89 -1.89 2.67
CA PHE A 99 -4.92 -2.06 1.23
C PHE A 99 -4.45 -3.46 0.82
N LEU A 100 -3.34 -3.93 1.40
CA LEU A 100 -2.78 -5.26 1.15
C LEU A 100 -3.74 -6.38 1.56
N ILE A 101 -4.35 -6.29 2.75
CA ILE A 101 -5.35 -7.27 3.21
C ILE A 101 -6.55 -7.29 2.26
N THR A 102 -7.00 -6.13 1.79
CA THR A 102 -8.13 -6.01 0.85
C THR A 102 -7.79 -6.31 -0.60
N PHE A 103 -6.50 -6.51 -0.91
CA PHE A 103 -6.04 -6.63 -2.29
C PHE A 103 -6.37 -8.00 -2.89
N THR A 104 -6.50 -9.02 -2.03
CA THR A 104 -6.85 -10.37 -2.44
C THR A 104 -8.36 -10.60 -2.30
N PRO A 105 -8.98 -11.42 -3.18
CA PRO A 105 -10.44 -11.55 -3.23
C PRO A 105 -11.02 -12.35 -2.05
N LYS A 106 -10.16 -12.98 -1.23
CA LYS A 106 -10.59 -13.79 -0.08
C LYS A 106 -10.74 -12.97 1.20
N THR A 107 -10.25 -11.74 1.26
CA THR A 107 -10.24 -10.93 2.49
C THR A 107 -10.60 -9.47 2.24
N ILE A 108 -11.31 -8.86 3.18
CA ILE A 108 -11.60 -7.42 3.19
C ILE A 108 -11.58 -6.89 4.62
N VAL A 109 -10.91 -5.76 4.85
CA VAL A 109 -10.98 -5.06 6.14
C VAL A 109 -12.30 -4.28 6.21
N LEU A 110 -13.09 -4.54 7.24
CA LEU A 110 -14.34 -3.83 7.52
C LEU A 110 -14.11 -2.61 8.40
N HIS A 111 -13.26 -2.76 9.42
CA HIS A 111 -12.96 -1.69 10.37
C HIS A 111 -11.52 -1.78 10.88
N TYR A 112 -10.95 -0.60 11.16
CA TYR A 112 -9.76 -0.47 11.97
C TYR A 112 -10.18 0.09 13.33
N HIS A 113 -9.84 -0.62 14.40
CA HIS A 113 -10.11 -0.21 15.76
C HIS A 113 -8.90 0.52 16.34
N GLU A 114 -9.16 1.58 17.11
CA GLU A 114 -8.12 2.42 17.71
C GLU A 114 -7.23 1.68 18.73
N ASP A 115 -7.71 0.55 19.26
CA ASP A 115 -6.96 -0.35 20.14
C ASP A 115 -5.97 -1.27 19.39
N GLY A 116 -5.83 -1.12 18.07
CA GLY A 116 -4.82 -1.80 17.28
C GLY A 116 -5.28 -3.13 16.70
N TRP A 117 -6.56 -3.23 16.32
CA TRP A 117 -7.11 -4.40 15.65
C TRP A 117 -7.76 -4.07 14.31
N TYR A 118 -7.62 -4.98 13.34
CA TYR A 118 -8.39 -5.01 12.12
C TYR A 118 -9.55 -6.00 12.26
N GLU A 119 -10.76 -5.54 12.00
CA GLU A 119 -11.91 -6.40 11.75
C GLU A 119 -11.86 -6.84 10.28
N VAL A 120 -11.56 -8.11 10.03
CA VAL A 120 -11.36 -8.64 8.68
C VAL A 120 -12.45 -9.65 8.37
N HIS A 121 -13.20 -9.42 7.29
CA HIS A 121 -14.08 -10.41 6.70
C HIS A 121 -13.30 -11.32 5.77
N LEU A 122 -13.55 -12.63 5.89
CA LEU A 122 -12.88 -13.68 5.13
C LEU A 122 -13.90 -14.54 4.43
N VAL A 123 -13.57 -14.92 3.19
CA VAL A 123 -14.34 -15.85 2.37
C VAL A 123 -13.57 -17.17 2.27
N GLN A 124 -14.19 -18.25 2.73
CA GLN A 124 -13.57 -19.56 2.92
C GLN A 124 -14.33 -20.66 2.18
N ARG A 125 -13.58 -21.69 1.76
CA ARG A 125 -14.15 -22.87 1.10
C ARG A 125 -14.79 -23.86 2.07
N ARG A 126 -14.27 -23.98 3.29
CA ARG A 126 -14.76 -24.89 4.32
C ARG A 126 -15.39 -24.10 5.46
N LYS A 127 -16.32 -24.74 6.17
CA LYS A 127 -16.93 -24.15 7.36
C LYS A 127 -15.85 -23.98 8.43
N PRO A 128 -15.71 -22.79 9.04
CA PRO A 128 -14.85 -22.63 10.21
C PRO A 128 -15.40 -23.51 11.35
N GLU A 129 -14.50 -24.25 12.03
CA GLU A 129 -14.81 -25.09 13.20
C GLU A 129 -14.98 -24.26 14.47
#